data_AF-S9QHF8-F1
#
_entry.id   AF-S9QHF8-F1
#
_cell.length_a   1.000
_cell.length_b   1.000
_cell.length_c   1.000
_cell.angle_alpha   90.00
_cell.angle_beta   90.00
_cell.angle_gamma   90.00
#
_symmetry.space_group_name_H-M   'P 1'
#
loop_
_entity.id
_entity.type
_entity.pdbx_description
1 polymer ?
#
loop_
_entity_poly.entity_id
_entity_poly.type
_entity_poly.pdbx_seq_one_letter_code
_entity_poly.pdbx_strand_id
1 'polypeptide(L)'
;MNRTFNRIAASLLGLSSLLLAPGCTHAHADGIVFKNQGDLTWEQMLPELGGDSPRFSILRVDPETQATTLMIEFPKALYIPKHTHRG
;
A
#
# COMPACT_ATOMS: atom_id res chain seq x y z
N MET A 1 -37.20 8.48 29.62
CA MET A 1 -37.63 9.58 28.72
C MET A 1 -37.46 10.90 29.48
N ASN A 2 -36.25 11.49 29.47
CA ASN A 2 -35.96 12.74 30.19
C ASN A 2 -35.38 13.76 29.20
N ARG A 3 -36.07 14.89 29.10
CA ARG A 3 -35.70 16.09 28.33
C ARG A 3 -34.67 16.91 29.13
N THR A 4 -33.76 17.58 28.43
CA THR A 4 -33.35 18.97 28.74
C THR A 4 -32.48 19.50 27.60
N PHE A 5 -32.99 20.54 26.94
CA PHE A 5 -32.26 21.39 26.02
C PHE A 5 -31.29 22.27 26.82
N ASN A 6 -30.08 22.50 26.30
CA ASN A 6 -29.29 23.66 26.71
C ASN A 6 -28.80 24.42 25.47
N ARG A 7 -29.03 25.74 25.47
CA ARG A 7 -28.77 26.67 24.37
C ARG A 7 -27.46 27.44 24.65
N ILE A 8 -26.67 27.60 23.59
CA ILE A 8 -25.88 28.78 23.20
C ILE A 8 -24.84 29.35 24.19
N ALA A 9 -23.56 29.33 23.79
CA ALA A 9 -22.71 30.53 23.81
C ALA A 9 -21.50 30.33 22.87
N ALA A 10 -21.34 31.29 21.96
CA ALA A 10 -20.19 31.42 21.07
C ALA A 10 -18.96 31.91 21.84
N SER A 11 -17.76 31.53 21.40
CA SER A 11 -16.56 32.34 21.63
C SER A 11 -15.66 32.29 20.41
N LEU A 12 -15.58 33.44 19.72
CA LEU A 12 -14.55 33.82 18.75
C LEU A 12 -13.32 34.37 19.51
N LEU A 13 -12.19 34.46 18.78
CA LEU A 13 -10.86 34.98 19.16
C LEU A 13 -9.94 33.91 19.79
N GLY A 14 -8.76 33.59 19.27
CA GLY A 14 -7.97 34.18 18.20
C GLY A 14 -6.49 33.82 18.42
N LEU A 15 -5.70 33.88 17.35
CA LEU A 15 -4.24 33.74 17.28
C LEU A 15 -3.69 32.35 17.63
N SER A 16 -2.73 31.76 16.93
CA SER A 16 -1.61 32.37 16.24
C SER A 16 -1.12 31.43 15.15
N SER A 17 -0.71 32.01 14.02
CA SER A 17 -0.02 31.35 12.92
C SER A 17 1.28 30.72 13.41
N LEU A 18 1.37 29.39 13.41
CA LEU A 18 2.64 28.71 13.15
C LEU A 18 2.49 27.92 11.86
N LEU A 19 2.80 28.58 10.76
CA LEU A 19 3.13 27.94 9.49
C LEU A 19 4.43 27.15 9.73
N LEU A 20 4.32 25.86 10.03
CA LEU A 20 5.43 24.93 9.87
C LEU A 20 5.59 24.67 8.36
N ALA A 21 6.29 25.58 7.66
CA ALA A 21 6.83 25.27 6.33
C ALA A 21 7.95 24.23 6.48
N PRO A 22 8.08 23.33 5.51
CA PRO A 22 8.23 21.90 5.72
C PRO A 22 9.61 21.58 6.28
N GLY A 23 9.65 20.75 7.32
CA GLY A 23 10.82 19.92 7.52
C GLY A 23 10.97 19.05 6.27
N CYS A 24 11.83 19.45 5.34
CA CYS A 24 12.32 18.60 4.26
C CYS A 24 13.21 17.52 4.87
N THR A 25 12.60 16.59 5.59
CA THR A 25 13.17 15.29 5.93
C THR A 25 12.23 14.24 5.37
N HIS A 26 12.07 14.22 4.05
CA HIS A 26 11.89 12.95 3.36
C HIS A 26 13.26 12.54 2.84
N ALA A 27 14.15 12.17 3.77
CA ALA A 27 15.09 11.12 3.41
C ALA A 27 14.19 9.91 3.13
N HIS A 28 13.90 9.67 1.86
CA HIS A 28 13.31 8.40 1.44
C HIS A 28 14.34 7.36 1.84
N ALA A 29 14.16 6.79 3.03
CA ALA A 29 14.99 5.69 3.47
C ALA A 29 14.64 4.54 2.52
N ASP A 30 15.40 4.46 1.43
CA ASP A 30 15.46 3.31 0.53
C ASP A 30 16.18 2.17 1.27
N GLY A 31 15.62 1.84 2.43
CA GLY A 31 16.14 0.86 3.35
C GLY A 31 15.91 -0.51 2.77
N ILE A 32 16.89 -1.39 2.98
CA ILE A 32 16.77 -2.78 2.57
C ILE A 32 15.59 -3.41 3.33
N VAL A 33 14.60 -3.90 2.58
CA VAL A 33 13.44 -4.60 3.13
C VAL A 33 13.66 -6.10 3.01
N PHE A 34 13.59 -6.81 4.14
CA PHE A 34 13.56 -8.26 4.18
C PHE A 34 12.15 -8.73 4.56
N LYS A 35 11.61 -9.70 3.83
CA LYS A 35 10.32 -10.35 4.14
C LYS A 35 10.53 -11.86 4.25
N ASN A 36 10.01 -12.47 5.30
CA ASN A 36 10.00 -13.93 5.40
C ASN A 36 8.89 -14.49 4.51
N GLN A 37 9.07 -15.70 3.99
CA GLN A 37 8.09 -16.35 3.13
C GLN A 37 6.72 -16.54 3.81
N GLY A 38 6.70 -16.82 5.12
CA GLY A 38 5.46 -17.00 5.89
C GLY A 38 4.65 -15.73 6.09
N ASP A 39 5.27 -14.56 5.93
CA ASP A 39 4.62 -13.25 6.07
C ASP A 39 4.05 -12.74 4.73
N LEU A 40 4.25 -13.50 3.64
CA LEU A 40 3.78 -13.12 2.32
C LEU A 40 2.28 -13.40 2.16
N THR A 41 1.53 -12.38 1.77
CA THR A 41 0.17 -12.54 1.28
C THR A 41 0.20 -13.01 -0.17
N TRP A 42 -0.48 -14.12 -0.45
CA TRP A 42 -0.50 -14.75 -1.76
C TRP A 42 -1.86 -14.57 -2.45
N GLU A 43 -1.83 -14.20 -3.72
CA GLU A 43 -3.01 -14.05 -4.57
C GLU A 43 -2.91 -14.95 -5.80
N GLN A 44 -4.02 -15.54 -6.23
CA GLN A 44 -4.07 -16.33 -7.46
C GLN A 44 -4.06 -15.41 -8.69
N MET A 45 -3.20 -15.70 -9.66
CA MET A 45 -3.14 -14.96 -10.92
C MET A 45 -4.25 -15.38 -11.89
N LEU A 46 -4.59 -16.68 -11.91
CA LEU A 46 -5.58 -17.29 -12.80
C LEU A 46 -6.56 -18.14 -11.98
N PRO A 47 -7.56 -17.53 -11.32
CA PRO A 47 -8.42 -18.23 -10.35
C PRO A 47 -9.13 -19.47 -10.92
N GLU A 48 -9.44 -19.46 -12.21
CA GLU A 48 -10.08 -20.57 -12.94
C GLU A 48 -9.24 -21.85 -12.97
N LEU A 49 -7.93 -21.76 -12.75
CA LEU A 49 -7.03 -22.92 -12.69
C LEU A 49 -6.96 -23.57 -11.30
N GLY A 50 -7.62 -22.99 -10.29
CA GLY A 50 -7.66 -23.54 -8.94
C GLY A 50 -6.25 -23.78 -8.35
N GLY A 51 -5.98 -25.00 -7.89
CA GLY A 51 -4.68 -25.37 -7.31
C GLY A 51 -3.49 -25.32 -8.27
N ASP A 52 -3.75 -25.36 -9.58
CA ASP A 52 -2.71 -25.26 -10.62
C ASP A 52 -2.41 -23.79 -10.99
N SER A 53 -3.13 -22.83 -10.39
CA SER A 53 -2.94 -21.40 -10.64
C SER A 53 -1.60 -20.90 -10.12
N PRO A 54 -0.81 -20.15 -10.91
CA PRO A 54 0.30 -19.37 -10.36
C PRO A 54 -0.19 -18.42 -9.28
N ARG A 55 0.64 -18.23 -8.27
CA ARG A 55 0.37 -17.27 -7.20
C ARG A 55 1.44 -16.20 -7.19
N PHE A 56 1.07 -14.97 -6.84
CA PHE A 56 2.02 -13.88 -6.67
C PHE A 56 1.90 -13.24 -5.29
N SER A 57 2.98 -12.58 -4.87
CA SER A 57 3.01 -11.73 -3.68
C SER A 57 3.78 -10.45 -3.97
N ILE A 58 3.27 -9.31 -3.47
CA ILE A 58 3.96 -8.01 -3.59
C ILE A 58 5.01 -7.88 -2.48
N LEU A 59 6.27 -7.81 -2.88
CA LEU A 59 7.39 -7.63 -1.94
C LEU A 59 7.58 -6.16 -1.59
N ARG A 60 7.55 -5.27 -2.58
CA ARG A 60 7.72 -3.82 -2.40
C ARG A 60 7.07 -3.08 -3.55
N VAL A 61 6.49 -1.92 -3.26
CA VAL A 61 6.18 -0.89 -4.26
C VAL A 61 7.07 0.28 -3.93
N ASP A 62 7.90 0.69 -4.88
CA ASP A 62 8.68 1.91 -4.76
C ASP A 62 7.73 3.12 -4.88
N PRO A 63 7.64 4.00 -3.87
CA PRO A 63 6.62 5.05 -3.87
C PRO A 63 6.93 6.19 -4.86
N GLU A 64 8.18 6.37 -5.26
CA GLU A 64 8.58 7.43 -6.21
C GLU A 64 8.31 7.02 -7.65
N THR A 65 8.75 5.82 -8.03
CA THR A 65 8.69 5.31 -9.40
C THR A 65 7.48 4.42 -9.67
N GLN A 66 6.78 3.98 -8.62
CA GLN A 66 5.74 2.94 -8.67
C GLN A 66 6.23 1.58 -9.19
N ALA A 67 7.56 1.38 -9.28
CA ALA A 67 8.14 0.10 -9.62
C ALA A 67 7.75 -0.94 -8.57
N THR A 68 7.24 -2.09 -9.01
CA THR A 68 6.77 -3.15 -8.13
C THR A 68 7.68 -4.35 -8.21
N THR A 69 8.17 -4.81 -7.06
CA THR A 69 8.88 -6.09 -6.93
C THR A 69 7.90 -7.17 -6.47
N LEU A 70 7.83 -8.26 -7.24
CA LEU A 70 6.93 -9.39 -7.00
C LEU A 70 7.72 -10.69 -6.80
N MET A 71 7.15 -11.60 -6.02
CA MET A 71 7.49 -13.02 -6.06
C MET A 71 6.37 -13.76 -6.77
N ILE A 72 6.70 -14.67 -7.69
CA ILE A 72 5.72 -15.50 -8.39
C ILE A 72 6.08 -16.97 -8.20
N GLU A 73 5.11 -17.77 -7.77
CA GLU A 73 5.22 -19.21 -7.63
C GLU A 73 4.40 -19.90 -8.73
N PHE A 74 5.07 -20.78 -9.47
CA PHE A 74 4.44 -21.60 -10.52
C PHE A 74 4.33 -23.05 -10.03
N PRO A 75 3.15 -23.50 -9.54
CA PRO A 75 2.97 -24.89 -9.11
C PRO A 75 3.02 -25.87 -10.29
N LYS A 76 2.75 -25.39 -11.50
CA LYS A 76 2.78 -26.15 -12.75
C LYS A 76 3.36 -25.30 -13.87
N ALA A 77 4.03 -25.96 -14.82
CA ALA A 77 4.56 -25.29 -15.99
C ALA A 77 3.42 -24.67 -16.82
N LEU A 78 3.55 -23.38 -17.13
CA LEU A 78 2.61 -22.61 -17.94
C LEU A 78 3.38 -21.82 -18.99
N TYR A 79 2.81 -21.72 -20.19
CA TYR A 79 3.34 -20.85 -21.22
C TYR A 79 2.92 -19.41 -20.92
N ILE A 80 3.90 -18.52 -20.72
CA ILE A 80 3.65 -17.09 -20.58
C ILE A 80 3.64 -16.49 -22.00
N PRO A 81 2.52 -15.91 -22.47
CA PRO A 81 2.47 -15.28 -23.77
C PRO A 81 3.52 -14.16 -23.87
N LYS A 82 4.05 -13.96 -25.08
CA LYS A 82 4.90 -12.79 -25.36
C LYS A 82 4.15 -11.53 -24.98
N HIS A 83 4.80 -10.69 -24.17
CA HIS A 83 4.27 -9.42 -23.71
C HIS A 83 5.35 -8.35 -23.79
N THR A 84 4.93 -7.09 -23.71
CA THR A 84 5.82 -5.93 -23.68
C THR A 84 5.85 -5.34 -22.28
N HIS A 85 7.02 -4.90 -21.85
CA HIS A 85 7.17 -4.09 -20.64
C HIS A 85 7.15 -2.62 -21.04
N ARG A 86 6.34 -1.82 -20.33
CA ARG A 86 6.36 -0.35 -20.44
C ARG A 86 6.68 0.18 -19.05
N GLY A 87 7.69 1.06 -18.99
CA GLY A 87 8.01 1.88 -17.82
C GLY A 87 7.38 3.25 -17.92
#